data_AF-A0A7J7SYQ1-F1
#
_entry.id   AF-A0A7J7SYQ1-F1
#
_cell.length_a   1.000
_cell.length_b   1.000
_cell.length_c   1.000
_cell.angle_alpha   90.00
_cell.angle_beta   90.00
_cell.angle_gamma   90.00
#
_symmetry.space_group_name_H-M   'P 1'
#
loop_
_entity.id
_entity.type
_entity.pdbx_description
1 polymer ?
#
loop_
_entity_poly.entity_id
_entity_poly.type
_entity_poly.pdbx_seq_one_letter_code
_entity_poly.pdbx_strand_id
1 'polypeptide(L)'
;MESFCESRSGLWAGGPAPGQFYRIPPTPGSLVDPASALHGGPITHTQNPMVTGTSVLGVKFDGGVVIAADMLGSYGSLARFRNISRIMRVNNTTMLGASGDYADFQYLKQVLGQMVIDEELLGDGHSYSPRAIHSWLTRAMYSRRSKMNPLWNTMVIGGYSDGERLS
;
A
#
# COMPACT_ATOMS: atom_id res chain seq x y z
N MET A 1 -4.33 -7.78 -73.38
CA MET A 1 -3.42 -6.62 -73.32
C MET A 1 -3.85 -5.80 -72.12
N GLU A 2 -3.13 -6.00 -71.01
CA GLU A 2 -3.27 -5.23 -69.78
C GLU A 2 -2.72 -3.81 -69.98
N SER A 3 -3.23 -2.84 -69.23
CA SER A 3 -2.53 -1.61 -68.89
C SER A 3 -3.09 -1.00 -67.60
N PHE A 4 -2.32 -1.21 -66.54
CA PHE A 4 -1.95 -0.27 -65.47
C PHE A 4 -3.02 0.64 -64.84
N CYS A 5 -3.37 0.34 -63.58
CA CYS A 5 -3.62 1.36 -62.57
C CYS A 5 -2.78 1.04 -61.32
N GLU A 6 -1.90 1.96 -60.98
CA GLU A 6 -0.89 1.90 -59.93
C GLU A 6 -1.56 1.98 -58.54
N SER A 7 -1.49 0.91 -57.75
CA SER A 7 -1.95 0.94 -56.35
C SER A 7 -0.77 1.27 -55.45
N ARG A 8 -0.81 2.46 -54.84
CA ARG A 8 0.13 2.86 -53.78
C ARG A 8 0.11 1.81 -52.67
N SER A 9 1.23 1.10 -52.53
CA SER A 9 1.49 0.17 -51.44
C SER A 9 1.59 0.93 -50.11
N GLY A 10 0.46 1.09 -49.43
CA GLY A 10 0.45 1.48 -48.03
C GLY A 10 1.00 0.31 -47.20
N LEU A 11 2.11 0.53 -46.51
CA LEU A 11 2.78 -0.45 -45.64
C LEU A 11 1.91 -1.00 -44.48
N TRP A 12 0.65 -0.55 -44.34
CA TRP A 12 -0.19 -0.82 -43.17
C TRP A 12 -1.69 -0.91 -43.52
N ALA A 13 -2.07 -1.74 -44.50
CA ALA A 13 -3.47 -1.91 -44.91
C ALA A 13 -4.31 -2.83 -43.99
N GLY A 14 -3.93 -3.03 -42.73
CA GLY A 14 -4.66 -3.94 -41.82
C GLY A 14 -4.23 -3.92 -40.35
N GLY A 15 -3.60 -2.84 -39.88
CA GLY A 15 -3.20 -2.70 -38.47
C GLY A 15 -4.39 -2.38 -37.56
N PRO A 16 -4.36 -2.80 -36.27
CA PRO A 16 -5.43 -2.49 -35.33
C PRO A 16 -5.53 -0.97 -35.10
N ALA A 17 -6.74 -0.48 -34.86
CA ALA A 17 -6.98 0.93 -34.55
C ALA A 17 -6.20 1.36 -33.28
N PRO A 18 -5.82 2.65 -33.15
CA PRO A 18 -5.04 3.15 -32.02
C PRO A 18 -5.71 2.78 -30.68
N GLY A 19 -5.00 2.03 -29.83
CA GLY A 19 -5.49 1.57 -28.53
C GLY A 19 -5.84 0.08 -28.42
N GLN A 20 -5.64 -0.71 -29.48
CA GLN A 20 -5.81 -2.17 -29.44
C GLN A 20 -4.45 -2.89 -29.53
N PHE A 21 -4.27 -3.96 -28.76
CA PHE A 21 -3.02 -4.73 -28.73
C PHE A 21 -2.91 -5.68 -29.94
N TYR A 22 -1.68 -5.86 -30.43
CA TYR A 22 -1.36 -6.75 -31.54
C TYR A 22 -1.31 -8.21 -31.07
N ARG A 23 -2.13 -9.09 -31.65
CA ARG A 23 -2.03 -10.54 -31.44
C ARG A 23 -1.34 -11.17 -32.64
N ILE A 24 -0.04 -11.44 -32.51
CA ILE A 24 0.73 -12.18 -33.52
C ILE A 24 0.26 -13.64 -33.48
N PRO A 25 -0.26 -14.21 -34.58
CA PRO A 25 -0.52 -15.64 -34.64
C PRO A 25 0.80 -16.40 -34.51
N PRO A 26 0.90 -17.42 -33.64
CA PRO A 26 2.13 -18.19 -33.54
C PRO A 26 2.37 -18.95 -34.86
N THR A 27 3.61 -18.87 -35.36
CA THR A 27 4.08 -19.67 -36.49
C THR A 27 4.07 -21.15 -36.10
N PRO A 28 3.59 -22.07 -36.95
CA PRO A 28 3.62 -23.50 -36.65
C PRO A 28 5.08 -23.96 -36.69
N GLY A 29 5.65 -24.33 -35.53
CA GLY A 29 6.97 -24.97 -35.45
C GLY A 29 8.02 -24.32 -34.54
N SER A 30 7.72 -23.23 -33.82
CA SER A 30 8.67 -22.66 -32.86
C SER A 30 8.52 -23.34 -31.49
N LEU A 31 9.57 -24.04 -31.06
CA LEU A 31 9.70 -24.58 -29.71
C LEU A 31 9.64 -23.43 -28.70
N VAL A 32 8.72 -23.53 -27.75
CA VAL A 32 8.54 -22.55 -26.68
C VAL A 32 9.81 -22.46 -25.83
N ASP A 33 10.51 -21.33 -25.87
CA ASP A 33 11.57 -21.04 -24.91
C ASP A 33 10.95 -20.92 -23.51
N PRO A 34 11.35 -21.77 -22.54
CA PRO A 34 10.75 -21.80 -21.20
C PRO A 34 11.06 -20.54 -20.35
N ALA A 35 11.86 -19.61 -20.88
CA ALA A 35 12.18 -18.33 -20.24
C ALA A 35 11.05 -17.28 -20.31
N SER A 36 10.01 -17.51 -21.12
CA SER A 36 8.97 -16.50 -21.38
C SER A 36 7.74 -16.60 -20.46
N ALA A 37 7.68 -17.59 -19.56
CA ALA A 37 6.48 -17.86 -18.75
C ALA A 37 6.43 -17.16 -17.38
N LEU A 38 7.38 -16.26 -17.06
CA LEU A 38 7.46 -15.66 -15.72
C LEU A 38 7.68 -14.14 -15.70
N HIS A 39 7.25 -13.43 -16.74
CA HIS A 39 7.10 -11.97 -16.63
C HIS A 39 5.76 -11.68 -15.95
N GLY A 40 5.81 -11.56 -14.62
CA GLY A 40 4.71 -11.07 -13.80
C GLY A 40 4.13 -9.80 -14.44
N GLY A 41 2.80 -9.77 -14.57
CA GLY A 41 2.08 -8.65 -15.16
C GLY A 41 2.46 -7.31 -14.52
N PRO A 42 2.14 -6.18 -15.17
CA PRO A 42 2.50 -4.85 -14.69
C PRO A 42 2.15 -4.71 -13.20
N ILE A 43 3.16 -4.44 -12.39
CA ILE A 43 3.05 -4.15 -10.96
C ILE A 43 2.05 -3.00 -10.80
N THR A 44 0.81 -3.36 -10.46
CA THR A 44 -0.27 -2.39 -10.30
C THR A 44 -0.20 -1.87 -8.88
N HIS A 45 0.14 -0.59 -8.74
CA HIS A 45 0.14 0.09 -7.45
C HIS A 45 -1.29 0.32 -6.96
N THR A 46 -1.50 0.39 -5.65
CA THR A 46 -2.80 0.73 -5.03
C THR A 46 -3.21 2.13 -5.50
N GLN A 47 -4.12 2.21 -6.47
CA GLN A 47 -4.64 3.48 -6.99
C GLN A 47 -5.92 3.91 -6.26
N ASN A 48 -6.67 2.95 -5.72
CA ASN A 48 -7.93 3.18 -5.02
C ASN A 48 -8.04 2.26 -3.80
N PRO A 49 -8.48 2.76 -2.64
CA PRO A 49 -8.70 1.95 -1.45
C PRO A 49 -9.87 0.98 -1.65
N MET A 50 -9.76 -0.25 -1.14
CA MET A 50 -10.77 -1.30 -1.34
C MET A 50 -11.61 -1.50 -0.08
N VAL A 51 -10.95 -1.86 1.02
CA VAL A 51 -11.62 -2.05 2.32
C VAL A 51 -11.18 -0.92 3.22
N THR A 52 -12.11 -0.03 3.54
CA THR A 52 -11.80 1.19 4.30
C THR A 52 -12.31 1.12 5.72
N GLY A 53 -11.47 1.61 6.63
CA GLY A 53 -11.85 2.02 7.98
C GLY A 53 -12.19 3.50 8.00
N THR A 54 -13.19 3.86 8.82
CA THR A 54 -13.70 5.22 9.00
C THR A 54 -12.87 6.04 10.00
N SER A 55 -13.25 6.10 11.27
CA SER A 55 -12.74 7.11 12.21
C SER A 55 -11.84 6.53 13.29
N VAL A 56 -10.80 7.28 13.65
CA VAL A 56 -9.94 7.03 14.82
C VAL A 56 -9.93 8.30 15.65
N LEU A 57 -10.18 8.16 16.95
CA LEU A 57 -10.19 9.25 17.91
C LEU A 57 -9.04 9.05 18.90
N GLY A 58 -8.34 10.13 19.23
CA GLY A 58 -7.26 10.14 20.21
C GLY A 58 -7.43 11.31 21.18
N VAL A 59 -7.31 11.05 22.49
CA VAL A 59 -7.40 12.09 23.53
C VAL A 59 -6.22 11.94 24.49
N LYS A 60 -5.53 13.05 24.72
CA LYS A 60 -4.46 13.18 25.72
C LYS A 60 -5.05 13.63 27.05
N PHE A 61 -4.64 12.99 28.14
CA PHE A 61 -5.08 13.32 29.49
C PHE A 61 -3.89 13.36 30.46
N ASP A 62 -4.16 13.63 31.74
CA ASP A 62 -3.13 13.59 32.77
C ASP A 62 -2.83 12.15 33.18
N GLY A 63 -1.63 11.67 32.84
CA GLY A 63 -1.23 10.28 33.03
C GLY A 63 -1.25 9.41 31.76
N GLY A 64 -1.60 9.94 30.58
CA GLY A 64 -1.47 9.17 29.34
C GLY A 64 -2.25 9.68 28.13
N VAL A 65 -2.49 8.77 27.19
CA VAL A 65 -3.26 8.98 25.95
C VAL A 65 -4.23 7.81 25.79
N VAL A 66 -5.45 8.09 25.33
CA VAL A 66 -6.44 7.07 24.94
C VAL A 66 -6.67 7.17 23.43
N ILE A 67 -6.71 6.02 22.75
CA ILE A 67 -7.12 5.92 21.34
C ILE A 67 -8.32 4.98 21.23
N ALA A 68 -9.30 5.37 20.45
CA ALA A 68 -10.48 4.59 20.13
C ALA A 68 -10.72 4.56 18.61
N ALA A 69 -11.11 3.41 18.09
CA ALA A 69 -11.52 3.22 16.70
C ALA A 69 -12.66 2.20 16.66
N ASP A 70 -13.54 2.31 15.67
CA ASP A 70 -14.56 1.29 15.43
C ASP A 70 -13.92 -0.02 14.89
N MET A 71 -14.69 -1.10 14.79
CA MET A 71 -14.20 -2.42 14.34
C MET A 71 -14.72 -2.83 12.95
N LEU A 72 -15.27 -1.89 12.20
CA LEU A 72 -15.86 -2.10 10.89
C LEU A 72 -14.88 -1.86 9.72
N GLY A 73 -14.80 -2.80 8.80
CA GLY A 73 -14.18 -2.67 7.48
C GLY A 73 -15.25 -2.67 6.39
N SER A 74 -15.40 -1.54 5.71
CA SER A 74 -16.42 -1.33 4.68
C SER A 74 -15.82 -1.48 3.27
N TYR A 75 -16.54 -2.18 2.40
CA TYR A 75 -16.26 -2.25 0.96
C TYR A 75 -17.33 -1.42 0.24
N GLY A 76 -17.04 -0.15 -0.01
CA GLY A 76 -18.08 0.82 -0.39
C GLY A 76 -19.16 0.94 0.69
N SER A 77 -20.42 0.72 0.32
CA SER A 77 -21.56 0.71 1.25
C SER A 77 -21.73 -0.60 2.03
N LEU A 78 -21.02 -1.66 1.64
CA LEU A 78 -21.16 -2.98 2.27
C LEU A 78 -20.27 -3.08 3.52
N ALA A 79 -20.90 -3.27 4.67
CA ALA A 79 -20.26 -3.64 5.93
C ALA A 79 -19.71 -5.08 5.89
N ARG A 80 -18.60 -5.29 5.17
CA ARG A 80 -18.05 -6.62 4.89
C ARG A 80 -17.44 -7.30 6.12
N PHE A 81 -16.66 -6.56 6.91
CA PHE A 81 -15.98 -7.09 8.09
C PHE A 81 -16.39 -6.32 9.34
N ARG A 82 -17.08 -6.96 10.29
CA ARG A 82 -17.61 -6.28 11.49
C ARG A 82 -16.70 -6.37 12.72
N ASN A 83 -15.62 -7.15 12.64
CA ASN A 83 -14.76 -7.44 13.77
C ASN A 83 -13.27 -7.42 13.35
N ILE A 84 -12.79 -6.26 12.91
CA ILE A 84 -11.39 -6.03 12.58
C ILE A 84 -10.78 -5.01 13.55
N SER A 85 -9.55 -5.26 14.00
CA SER A 85 -8.82 -4.29 14.82
C SER A 85 -8.08 -3.30 13.93
N ARG A 86 -8.29 -2.01 14.18
CA ARG A 86 -7.55 -0.90 13.57
C ARG A 86 -6.55 -0.23 14.50
N ILE A 87 -6.40 -0.81 15.70
CA ILE A 87 -5.44 -0.36 16.70
C ILE A 87 -4.32 -1.41 16.77
N MET A 88 -3.08 -0.94 16.67
CA MET A 88 -1.88 -1.73 16.81
C MET A 88 -1.07 -1.20 17.99
N ARG A 89 -0.68 -2.10 18.89
CA ARG A 89 0.38 -1.83 19.84
C ARG A 89 1.72 -1.93 19.11
N VAL A 90 2.51 -0.85 19.12
CA VAL A 90 3.83 -0.83 18.45
C VAL A 90 4.89 -1.33 19.42
N ASN A 91 4.93 -0.77 20.63
CA ASN A 91 5.82 -1.21 21.71
C ASN A 91 5.08 -1.12 23.06
N ASN A 92 5.82 -1.15 24.18
CA ASN A 92 5.21 -1.04 25.51
C ASN A 92 4.67 0.37 25.85
N THR A 93 5.14 1.42 25.16
CA THR A 93 4.85 2.83 25.44
C THR A 93 4.04 3.53 24.35
N THR A 94 3.78 2.88 23.21
CA THR A 94 3.28 3.47 21.97
C THR A 94 2.22 2.59 21.31
N MET A 95 1.14 3.23 20.88
CA MET A 95 0.03 2.67 20.13
C MET A 95 -0.23 3.48 18.85
N LEU A 96 -0.72 2.79 17.83
CA LEU A 96 -1.03 3.34 16.52
C LEU A 96 -2.46 2.97 16.15
N GLY A 97 -3.27 3.96 15.82
CA GLY A 97 -4.59 3.79 15.23
C GLY A 97 -4.57 4.22 13.77
N ALA A 98 -5.14 3.42 12.87
CA ALA A 98 -5.18 3.73 11.44
C ALA A 98 -6.61 3.79 10.88
N SER A 99 -6.82 4.75 10.01
CA SER A 99 -8.00 4.94 9.16
C SER A 99 -7.59 4.78 7.69
N GLY A 100 -8.56 4.63 6.79
CA GLY A 100 -8.34 4.50 5.36
C GLY A 100 -8.21 3.03 4.94
N ASP A 101 -7.34 2.73 3.97
CA ASP A 101 -7.24 1.39 3.40
C ASP A 101 -6.66 0.36 4.38
N TYR A 102 -7.37 -0.75 4.57
CA TYR A 102 -6.99 -1.76 5.55
C TYR A 102 -5.79 -2.61 5.08
N ALA A 103 -5.59 -2.79 3.77
CA ALA A 103 -4.45 -3.55 3.27
C ALA A 103 -3.14 -2.78 3.45
N ASP A 104 -3.15 -1.48 3.17
CA ASP A 104 -2.00 -0.61 3.45
C ASP A 104 -1.67 -0.55 4.97
N PHE A 105 -2.68 -0.57 5.84
CA PHE A 105 -2.48 -0.68 7.29
C PHE A 105 -1.79 -2.00 7.68
N GLN A 106 -2.19 -3.13 7.07
CA GLN A 106 -1.54 -4.42 7.33
C GLN A 106 -0.08 -4.43 6.90
N TYR A 107 0.24 -3.80 5.77
CA TYR A 107 1.61 -3.63 5.31
C TYR A 107 2.44 -2.85 6.33
N LEU A 108 1.95 -1.69 6.78
CA LEU A 108 2.63 -0.89 7.79
C LEU A 108 2.80 -1.62 9.12
N LYS A 109 1.79 -2.40 9.53
CA LYS A 109 1.86 -3.23 10.73
C LYS A 109 3.00 -4.25 10.68
N GLN A 110 3.22 -4.89 9.53
CA GLN A 110 4.33 -5.84 9.35
C GLN A 110 5.68 -5.14 9.41
N VAL A 111 5.84 -4.01 8.70
CA VAL A 111 7.09 -3.26 8.68
C VAL A 111 7.44 -2.72 10.08
N LEU A 112 6.47 -2.12 10.78
CA LEU A 112 6.64 -1.64 12.15
C LEU A 112 6.96 -2.79 13.12
N GLY A 113 6.26 -3.92 13.01
CA GLY A 113 6.53 -5.08 13.83
C GLY A 113 7.96 -5.59 13.69
N GLN A 114 8.45 -5.70 12.45
CA GLN A 114 9.82 -6.13 12.20
C GLN A 114 10.86 -5.17 12.80
N MET A 115 10.69 -3.86 12.59
CA MET A 115 11.61 -2.86 13.16
C MET A 115 11.67 -2.92 14.68
N VAL A 116 10.53 -3.09 15.36
CA VAL A 116 10.49 -3.21 16.82
C VAL A 116 11.19 -4.49 17.29
N ILE A 117 10.95 -5.61 16.61
CA ILE A 117 11.60 -6.89 16.92
C ILE A 117 13.12 -6.75 16.77
N ASP A 118 13.60 -6.14 15.68
CA ASP A 118 15.03 -5.98 15.43
C ASP A 118 15.71 -5.13 16.52
N GLU A 119 15.03 -4.09 17.01
CA GLU A 119 15.51 -3.27 18.12
C GLU A 119 15.52 -4.05 19.46
N GLU A 120 14.46 -4.81 19.75
CA GLU A 120 14.39 -5.63 20.97
C GLU A 120 15.48 -6.71 20.99
N LEU A 121 15.87 -7.23 19.83
CA LEU A 121 16.95 -8.22 19.69
C LEU A 121 18.35 -7.63 19.93
N LEU A 122 18.56 -6.34 19.67
CA LEU A 122 19.84 -5.68 19.98
C LEU A 122 20.07 -5.62 21.50
N GLY A 123 18.99 -5.51 22.29
CA GLY A 123 19.04 -5.75 23.73
C GLY A 123 19.91 -4.78 24.54
N ASP A 124 20.24 -3.61 23.98
CA ASP A 124 21.05 -2.56 24.62
C ASP A 124 20.26 -1.71 25.63
N GLY A 125 18.98 -2.02 25.82
CA GLY A 125 18.06 -1.30 26.70
C GLY A 125 17.43 -0.06 26.07
N HIS A 126 17.64 0.17 24.77
CA HIS A 126 16.96 1.22 24.03
C HIS A 126 15.65 0.73 23.42
N SER A 127 14.71 1.65 23.26
CA SER A 127 13.41 1.39 22.66
C SER A 127 12.99 2.61 21.87
N TYR A 128 12.26 2.41 20.78
CA TYR A 128 11.77 3.53 19.98
C TYR A 128 10.82 4.41 20.80
N SER A 129 11.17 5.70 20.91
CA SER A 129 10.26 6.69 21.47
C SER A 129 9.07 6.92 20.52
N PRO A 130 7.90 7.33 21.06
CA PRO A 130 6.74 7.67 20.22
C PRO A 130 7.08 8.72 19.13
N ARG A 131 8.00 9.63 19.44
CA ARG A 131 8.49 10.69 18.53
C ARG A 131 9.31 10.12 17.38
N ALA A 132 10.15 9.13 17.67
CA ALA A 132 10.95 8.43 16.66
C ALA A 132 10.03 7.71 15.67
N ILE A 133 9.04 6.97 16.18
CA ILE A 133 8.05 6.25 15.36
C ILE A 133 7.27 7.23 14.47
N HIS A 134 6.77 8.33 15.03
CA HIS A 134 6.08 9.37 14.25
C HIS A 134 6.95 9.95 13.13
N SER A 135 8.21 10.24 13.44
CA SER A 135 9.17 10.80 12.49
C SER A 135 9.55 9.81 11.39
N TRP A 136 9.61 8.51 11.71
CA TRP A 136 9.84 7.45 10.74
C TRP A 136 8.62 7.28 9.82
N LEU A 137 7.41 7.22 10.39
CA LEU A 137 6.18 7.05 9.63
C LEU A 137 5.94 8.20 8.65
N THR A 138 6.22 9.43 9.08
CA THR A 138 6.14 10.62 8.22
C THR A 138 7.05 10.48 7.00
N ARG A 139 8.29 9.99 7.19
CA ARG A 139 9.23 9.75 6.08
C ARG A 139 8.78 8.62 5.17
N ALA A 140 8.24 7.53 5.73
CA ALA A 140 7.72 6.41 4.96
C ALA A 140 6.55 6.85 4.07
N MET A 141 5.57 7.57 4.62
CA MET A 141 4.43 8.12 3.90
C MET A 141 4.86 9.12 2.83
N TYR A 142 5.81 10.02 3.15
CA TYR A 142 6.31 11.01 2.21
C TYR A 142 7.06 10.37 1.04
N SER A 143 7.93 9.38 1.31
CA SER A 143 8.67 8.64 0.28
C SER A 143 7.74 7.94 -0.71
N ARG A 144 6.66 7.31 -0.20
CA ARG A 144 5.63 6.67 -1.03
C ARG A 144 4.86 7.68 -1.88
N ARG A 145 4.51 8.84 -1.29
CA ARG A 145 3.89 9.95 -2.00
C ARG A 145 4.78 10.49 -3.13
N SER A 146 6.08 10.66 -2.89
CA SER A 146 7.02 11.15 -3.91
C SER A 146 7.18 10.19 -5.10
N LYS A 147 6.97 8.89 -4.89
CA LYS A 147 6.98 7.88 -5.96
C LYS A 147 5.64 7.75 -6.70
N MET A 148 4.71 8.67 -6.49
CA MET A 148 3.34 8.63 -7.05
C MET A 148 2.59 7.32 -6.73
N ASN A 149 2.91 6.71 -5.58
CA ASN A 149 2.26 5.52 -5.05
C ASN A 149 2.03 5.70 -3.53
N PRO A 150 1.12 6.62 -3.15
CA PRO A 150 0.85 6.93 -1.76
C PRO A 150 0.16 5.76 -1.05
N LEU A 151 0.37 5.65 0.26
CA LEU A 151 -0.44 4.78 1.12
C LEU A 151 -1.73 5.53 1.49
N TRP A 152 -2.87 4.86 1.43
CA TRP A 152 -4.18 5.47 1.64
C TRP A 152 -4.61 5.44 3.11
N ASN A 153 -3.71 5.78 4.01
CA ASN A 153 -3.97 5.78 5.45
C ASN A 153 -3.81 7.15 6.09
N THR A 154 -4.69 7.41 7.05
CA THR A 154 -4.50 8.46 8.05
C THR A 154 -4.27 7.78 9.38
N MET A 155 -3.22 8.16 10.11
CA MET A 155 -2.77 7.45 11.29
C MET A 155 -2.65 8.40 12.48
N VAL A 156 -3.04 7.92 13.64
CA VAL A 156 -2.89 8.59 14.94
C VAL A 156 -1.91 7.76 15.76
N ILE A 157 -0.87 8.41 16.28
CA ILE A 157 0.14 7.77 17.13
C ILE A 157 -0.01 8.34 18.53
N GLY A 158 -0.30 7.48 19.49
CA GLY A 158 -0.36 7.85 20.90
C GLY A 158 0.76 7.15 21.65
N GLY A 159 1.47 7.87 22.49
CA GLY A 159 2.46 7.24 23.35
C GLY A 159 2.79 8.06 24.58
N TYR A 160 3.30 7.37 25.60
CA TYR A 160 3.67 7.93 26.89
C TYR A 160 5.05 7.42 27.28
N SER A 161 6.03 8.32 27.37
CA SER A 161 7.41 8.00 27.76
C SER A 161 7.96 9.12 28.62
N ASP A 162 8.42 8.79 29.84
CA ASP A 162 9.13 9.69 30.77
C ASP A 162 8.53 11.10 30.91
N GLY A 163 7.21 11.18 31.07
CA GLY A 163 6.50 12.45 31.28
C GLY A 163 6.23 13.27 30.01
N GLU A 164 6.89 12.95 28.88
CA GLU A 164 6.56 13.52 27.57
C GLU A 164 5.39 12.77 26.92
N ARG A 165 4.44 13.56 26.40
CA ARG A 165 3.17 13.08 25.84
C ARG A 165 3.05 13.54 24.39
N LEU A 166 3.11 12.61 23.45
CA LEU A 166 2.87 12.87 22.03
C LEU A 166 1.41 12.61 21.67
N SER A 167 0.84 13.56 20.92
CA SER A 167 -0.49 13.52 20.30
C SER A 167 -0.38 13.28 18.81
#